data_AF-A0A1A6GZ29-F1
#
_entry.id   AF-A0A1A6GZ29-F1
#
_cell.length_a   1.000
_cell.length_b   1.000
_cell.length_c   1.000
_cell.angle_alpha   90.00
_cell.angle_beta   90.00
_cell.angle_gamma   90.00
#
_symmetry.space_group_name_H-M   'P 1'
#
loop_
_entity.id
_entity.type
_entity.pdbx_description
1 polymer ?
#
loop_
_entity_poly.entity_id
_entity_poly.type
_entity_poly.pdbx_seq_one_letter_code
_entity_poly.pdbx_strand_id
1 'polypeptide(L)'
;MAARLAARGGPGAVRRRPWLLLAPLLLAPLLARPADALVEGLYCGTRDCYEVLGVSRSASKAEIARAYRQLARRYHPDRYRPEPGDGPGGAPPSAEAFLLVATAYETLKVRPAGADG
;
A
#
# COMPACT_ATOMS: atom_id res chain seq x y z
N MET A 1 58.15 4.57 53.43
CA MET A 1 58.39 4.26 52.01
C MET A 1 57.80 2.89 51.70
N ALA A 2 56.62 2.83 51.09
CA ALA A 2 55.99 1.57 50.69
C ALA A 2 56.28 1.33 49.20
N ALA A 3 57.29 0.51 48.90
CA ALA A 3 57.56 0.07 47.55
C ALA A 3 56.70 -1.17 47.24
N ARG A 4 55.77 -0.96 46.31
CA ARG A 4 54.99 -1.98 45.61
C ARG A 4 55.91 -3.03 44.99
N LEU A 5 55.42 -4.27 44.85
CA LEU A 5 55.62 -5.11 43.66
C LEU A 5 54.69 -6.33 43.75
N ALA A 6 53.61 -6.29 42.99
CA ALA A 6 52.81 -7.47 42.66
C ALA A 6 52.88 -7.68 41.16
N ALA A 7 53.33 -8.86 40.78
CA ALA A 7 53.49 -9.36 39.43
C ALA A 7 52.14 -9.62 38.73
N ARG A 8 52.17 -9.67 37.38
CA ARG A 8 51.40 -10.54 36.45
C ARG A 8 51.64 -10.02 35.02
N GLY A 9 52.17 -10.78 34.06
CA GLY A 9 51.52 -11.92 33.36
C GLY A 9 50.42 -11.39 32.44
N GLY A 10 50.34 -11.55 31.11
CA GLY A 10 51.01 -12.37 30.09
C GLY A 10 50.42 -11.97 28.70
N PRO A 11 50.66 -12.75 27.62
CA PRO A 11 50.57 -12.29 26.23
C PRO A 11 49.25 -12.63 25.50
N GLY A 12 48.94 -11.84 24.46
CA GLY A 12 48.24 -12.29 23.24
C GLY A 12 46.71 -12.24 23.24
N ALA A 13 46.13 -11.48 22.30
CA ALA A 13 44.82 -11.79 21.71
C ALA A 13 44.62 -11.01 20.39
N VAL A 14 44.75 -11.71 19.26
CA VAL A 14 44.31 -11.27 17.93
C VAL A 14 42.81 -10.98 17.99
N ARG A 15 42.43 -9.69 17.90
CA ARG A 15 41.01 -9.28 17.83
C ARG A 15 40.43 -9.63 16.47
N ARG A 16 39.71 -10.75 16.39
CA ARG A 16 38.78 -11.04 15.28
C ARG A 16 37.79 -9.88 15.19
N ARG A 17 37.55 -9.34 13.98
CA ARG A 17 36.60 -8.26 13.69
C ARG A 17 35.26 -8.87 13.26
N PRO A 18 34.30 -9.14 14.17
CA PRO A 18 33.05 -9.83 13.83
C PRO A 18 32.07 -8.98 13.02
N TRP A 19 32.37 -7.68 12.82
CA TRP A 19 31.48 -6.71 12.17
C TRP A 19 31.38 -6.89 10.64
N LEU A 20 32.26 -7.67 10.02
CA LEU A 20 32.25 -7.90 8.57
C LEU A 20 31.24 -8.95 8.10
N LEU A 21 30.66 -9.75 9.03
CA LEU A 21 29.64 -10.75 8.69
C LEU A 21 28.19 -10.24 8.84
N LEU A 22 27.99 -9.05 9.39
CA LEU A 22 26.65 -8.43 9.55
C LEU A 22 26.29 -7.43 8.43
N ALA A 23 27.26 -7.02 7.63
CA ALA A 23 27.09 -6.02 6.57
C ALA A 23 26.09 -6.43 5.44
N PRO A 24 26.03 -7.67 4.94
CA PRO A 24 25.09 -8.01 3.87
C PRO A 24 23.63 -8.17 4.35
N LEU A 25 23.41 -8.43 5.65
CA LEU A 25 22.06 -8.60 6.23
C LEU A 25 21.31 -7.26 6.36
N LEU A 26 22.03 -6.16 6.53
CA LEU A 26 21.47 -4.80 6.60
C LEU A 26 21.18 -4.19 5.22
N LEU A 27 21.80 -4.68 4.15
CA LEU A 27 21.59 -4.19 2.77
C LEU A 27 20.48 -4.95 2.02
N ALA A 28 20.23 -6.22 2.37
CA ALA A 28 19.19 -7.04 1.75
C ALA A 28 17.76 -6.45 1.77
N PRO A 29 17.26 -5.83 2.86
CA PRO A 29 15.90 -5.25 2.86
C PRO A 29 15.77 -3.99 1.97
N LEU A 30 16.87 -3.36 1.54
CA LEU A 30 16.81 -2.24 0.60
C LEU A 30 16.55 -2.67 -0.86
N LEU A 31 16.84 -3.92 -1.21
CA LEU A 31 16.67 -4.46 -2.55
C LEU A 31 15.34 -5.22 -2.73
N ALA A 32 14.77 -5.73 -1.63
CA ALA A 32 13.48 -6.40 -1.63
C ALA A 32 12.33 -5.36 -1.57
N ARG A 33 12.04 -4.70 -2.70
CA ARG A 33 10.78 -3.95 -2.81
C ARG A 33 9.61 -4.95 -2.82
N PRO A 34 8.64 -4.86 -1.90
CA PRO A 34 7.48 -5.75 -1.93
C PRO A 34 6.69 -5.49 -3.22
N ALA A 35 6.32 -6.56 -3.93
CA ALA A 35 5.59 -6.48 -5.21
C ALA A 35 4.26 -5.73 -5.07
N ASP A 36 3.66 -5.75 -3.88
CA ASP A 36 2.41 -5.06 -3.56
C ASP A 36 2.50 -3.53 -3.70
N ALA A 37 3.71 -2.96 -3.54
CA ALA A 37 3.92 -1.51 -3.65
C ALA A 37 3.66 -0.94 -5.06
N LEU A 38 3.63 -1.79 -6.10
CA LEU A 38 3.35 -1.36 -7.46
C LEU A 38 1.85 -1.40 -7.82
N VAL A 39 1.05 -2.16 -7.05
CA VAL A 39 -0.34 -2.45 -7.40
C VAL A 39 -1.28 -1.33 -6.96
N GLU A 40 -0.99 -0.66 -5.85
CA GLU A 40 -1.87 0.33 -5.21
C GLU A 40 -2.26 1.52 -6.10
N GLY A 41 -1.44 1.87 -7.09
CA GLY A 41 -1.70 2.95 -8.06
C GLY A 41 -2.27 2.50 -9.41
N LEU A 42 -2.44 1.20 -9.63
CA LEU A 42 -2.89 0.65 -10.91
C LEU A 42 -4.38 0.29 -10.85
N TYR A 43 -5.20 0.86 -11.74
CA TYR A 43 -6.65 0.63 -11.80
C TYR A 43 -7.35 0.85 -10.43
N CYS A 44 -7.93 -0.21 -9.86
CA CYS A 44 -8.63 -0.22 -8.57
C CYS A 44 -7.73 -0.64 -7.40
N GLY A 45 -6.41 -0.69 -7.64
CA GLY A 45 -5.42 -1.06 -6.65
C GLY A 45 -5.44 -2.55 -6.32
N THR A 46 -5.35 -2.85 -5.03
CA THR A 46 -5.50 -4.22 -4.49
C THR A 46 -6.95 -4.72 -4.48
N ARG A 47 -7.92 -3.86 -4.80
CA ARG A 47 -9.36 -4.19 -4.81
C ARG A 47 -9.86 -4.47 -6.22
N ASP A 48 -10.83 -5.37 -6.33
CA ASP A 48 -11.53 -5.62 -7.59
C ASP A 48 -12.45 -4.44 -7.96
N CYS A 49 -12.43 -3.99 -9.20
CA CYS A 49 -13.29 -2.91 -9.68
C CYS A 49 -14.81 -3.23 -9.56
N TYR A 50 -15.21 -4.51 -9.62
CA TYR A 50 -16.58 -4.91 -9.35
C TYR A 50 -16.94 -4.71 -7.88
N GLU A 51 -16.02 -5.01 -6.96
CA GLU A 51 -16.20 -4.78 -5.51
C GLU A 51 -16.23 -3.30 -5.17
N VAL A 52 -15.40 -2.49 -5.82
CA VAL A 52 -15.40 -1.03 -5.67
C VAL A 52 -16.76 -0.41 -6.02
N LEU A 53 -17.38 -0.91 -7.08
CA LEU A 53 -18.73 -0.47 -7.49
C LEU A 53 -19.85 -1.20 -6.73
N GLY A 54 -19.54 -2.24 -5.97
CA GLY A 54 -20.53 -3.05 -5.24
C GLY A 54 -21.45 -3.85 -6.14
N VAL A 55 -20.95 -4.33 -7.28
CA VAL A 55 -21.72 -5.08 -8.28
C VAL A 55 -21.14 -6.48 -8.49
N SER A 56 -21.96 -7.40 -8.98
CA SER A 56 -21.50 -8.74 -9.38
C SER A 56 -20.57 -8.66 -10.60
N ARG A 57 -19.66 -9.64 -10.75
CA ARG A 57 -18.87 -9.83 -11.98
C ARG A 57 -19.73 -10.13 -13.21
N SER A 58 -20.95 -10.62 -12.99
CA SER A 58 -21.97 -10.84 -14.03
C SER A 58 -22.85 -9.61 -14.30
N ALA A 59 -22.60 -8.47 -13.65
CA ALA A 59 -23.41 -7.28 -13.79
C ALA A 59 -23.37 -6.74 -15.23
N SER A 60 -24.54 -6.34 -15.72
CA SER A 60 -24.71 -5.68 -17.00
C SER A 60 -24.13 -4.27 -17.00
N LYS A 61 -23.84 -3.73 -18.19
CA LYS A 61 -23.41 -2.32 -18.36
C LYS A 61 -24.39 -1.33 -17.72
N ALA A 62 -25.69 -1.64 -17.75
CA ALA A 62 -26.72 -0.80 -17.16
C ALA A 62 -26.61 -0.76 -15.63
N GLU A 63 -26.35 -1.90 -14.99
CA GLU A 63 -26.14 -2.02 -13.54
C GLU A 63 -24.85 -1.34 -13.09
N ILE A 64 -23.76 -1.55 -13.82
CA ILE A 64 -22.47 -0.87 -13.58
C ILE A 64 -22.64 0.65 -13.66
N ALA A 65 -23.33 1.15 -14.69
CA ALA A 65 -23.60 2.58 -14.84
C ALA A 65 -24.54 3.13 -13.75
N ARG A 66 -25.51 2.33 -13.27
CA ARG A 66 -26.40 2.71 -12.17
C ARG A 66 -25.64 2.83 -10.85
N ALA A 67 -24.80 1.84 -10.53
CA ALA A 67 -23.96 1.83 -9.34
C ALA A 67 -22.99 3.02 -9.33
N TYR A 68 -22.29 3.26 -10.46
CA TYR A 68 -21.43 4.42 -10.63
C TYR A 68 -22.15 5.73 -10.32
N ARG A 69 -23.32 5.99 -10.92
CA ARG A 69 -24.09 7.22 -10.69
C ARG A 69 -24.48 7.41 -9.22
N GLN A 70 -24.79 6.32 -8.51
CA GLN A 70 -25.17 6.38 -7.10
C GLN A 70 -23.97 6.71 -6.21
N LEU A 71 -22.83 6.07 -6.45
CA LEU A 71 -21.59 6.29 -5.71
C LEU A 71 -20.99 7.67 -6.01
N ALA A 72 -21.00 8.09 -7.27
CA ALA A 72 -20.54 9.41 -7.70
C ALA A 72 -21.28 10.54 -6.97
N ARG A 73 -22.61 10.43 -6.80
CA ARG A 73 -23.38 11.41 -6.02
C ARG A 73 -23.08 11.39 -4.53
N ARG A 74 -22.63 10.25 -3.99
CA ARG A 74 -22.30 10.07 -2.58
C ARG A 74 -20.93 10.66 -2.24
N TYR A 75 -19.96 10.48 -3.13
CA TYR A 75 -18.58 10.90 -2.93
C TYR A 75 -18.21 12.20 -3.66
N HIS A 76 -19.18 12.87 -4.31
CA HIS A 76 -18.91 14.11 -5.02
C HIS A 76 -18.29 15.18 -4.11
N PRO A 77 -17.16 15.83 -4.50
CA PRO A 77 -16.45 16.78 -3.65
C PRO A 77 -17.29 18.02 -3.30
N ASP A 78 -18.24 18.42 -4.15
CA ASP A 78 -19.18 19.53 -3.89
C ASP A 78 -20.17 19.23 -2.75
N ARG A 79 -20.49 17.95 -2.51
CA ARG A 79 -21.44 17.53 -1.46
C ARG A 79 -20.73 17.11 -0.17
N TYR A 80 -19.43 16.89 -0.25
CA TYR A 80 -18.62 16.50 0.89
C TYR A 80 -18.09 17.76 1.58
N ARG A 81 -18.44 17.91 2.84
CA ARG A 81 -17.82 18.91 3.70
C ARG A 81 -16.68 18.18 4.44
N PRO A 82 -15.40 18.41 4.10
CA PRO A 82 -14.30 17.82 4.84
C PRO A 82 -14.37 18.29 6.29
N GLU A 83 -14.43 17.34 7.22
CA GLU A 83 -14.37 17.63 8.65
C GLU A 83 -12.89 17.83 9.04
N PRO A 84 -12.58 18.71 10.01
CA PRO A 84 -11.22 18.89 10.50
C PRO A 84 -10.81 17.65 11.29
N GLY A 85 -10.26 16.65 10.60
CA GLY A 85 -9.97 15.33 11.18
C GLY A 85 -9.60 14.25 10.16
N ASP A 86 -9.81 14.48 8.87
CA ASP A 86 -9.52 13.54 7.77
C ASP A 86 -8.01 13.33 7.48
N GLY A 87 -7.18 13.45 8.51
CA GLY A 87 -5.77 13.07 8.52
C GLY A 87 -5.57 11.55 8.65
N PRO A 88 -4.32 11.07 8.55
CA PRO A 88 -4.00 9.79 7.93
C PRO A 88 -4.51 8.61 8.74
N GLY A 89 -5.60 7.98 8.28
CA GLY A 89 -6.08 6.69 8.80
C GLY A 89 -7.60 6.49 8.86
N GLY A 90 -8.41 7.53 8.61
CA GLY A 90 -9.87 7.45 8.72
C GLY A 90 -10.59 7.81 7.42
N ALA A 91 -10.79 6.82 6.54
CA ALA A 91 -11.45 6.91 5.23
C ALA A 91 -10.73 7.80 4.18
N PRO A 92 -10.68 7.38 2.90
CA PRO A 92 -10.17 8.26 1.86
C PRO A 92 -11.06 9.51 1.80
N PRO A 93 -10.50 10.73 1.66
CA PRO A 93 -11.28 11.93 1.41
C PRO A 93 -12.23 11.65 0.25
N SER A 94 -13.43 12.24 0.28
CA SER A 94 -14.45 11.96 -0.75
C SER A 94 -13.92 12.11 -2.18
N ALA A 95 -12.93 12.99 -2.39
CA ALA A 95 -12.21 13.16 -3.63
C ALA A 95 -11.49 11.86 -4.09
N GLU A 96 -10.75 11.20 -3.22
CA GLU A 96 -10.08 9.92 -3.53
C GLU A 96 -11.08 8.80 -3.78
N ALA A 97 -12.14 8.72 -2.97
CA ALA A 97 -13.20 7.73 -3.17
C ALA A 97 -13.92 7.94 -4.52
N PHE A 98 -14.15 9.19 -4.92
CA PHE A 98 -14.73 9.54 -6.21
C PHE A 98 -13.82 9.12 -7.36
N LEU A 99 -12.51 9.41 -7.28
CA LEU A 99 -11.54 9.02 -8.29
C LEU A 99 -11.50 7.49 -8.46
N LEU A 100 -11.48 6.75 -7.36
CA LEU A 100 -11.47 5.28 -7.37
C LEU A 100 -12.74 4.72 -8.04
N VAL A 101 -13.91 5.26 -7.70
CA VAL A 101 -15.20 4.88 -8.33
C VAL A 101 -15.23 5.21 -9.83
N ALA A 102 -14.67 6.35 -10.24
CA ALA A 102 -14.57 6.73 -11.64
C ALA A 102 -13.62 5.82 -12.42
N THR A 103 -12.45 5.51 -11.86
CA THR A 103 -11.49 4.57 -12.44
C THR A 103 -12.08 3.17 -12.62
N ALA A 104 -12.81 2.67 -11.62
CA ALA A 104 -13.51 1.39 -11.71
C ALA A 104 -14.54 1.37 -12.85
N TYR A 105 -15.34 2.44 -12.98
CA TYR A 105 -16.33 2.55 -14.05
C TYR A 105 -15.71 2.55 -15.45
N GLU A 106 -14.68 3.37 -15.67
CA GLU A 106 -14.03 3.44 -16.99
C GLU A 106 -13.35 2.12 -17.36
N THR A 107 -12.75 1.42 -16.39
CA THR A 107 -12.16 0.10 -16.60
C THR A 107 -13.19 -0.93 -17.05
N LEU A 108 -14.36 -0.97 -16.40
CA LEU A 108 -15.39 -1.97 -16.68
C LEU A 108 -16.25 -1.64 -17.91
N LYS A 109 -16.34 -0.36 -18.29
CA LYS A 109 -17.12 0.12 -19.44
C LYS A 109 -16.59 -0.37 -20.79
N VAL A 110 -15.27 -0.57 -20.92
CA VAL A 110 -14.62 -0.97 -22.18
C VAL A 110 -15.03 -2.39 -22.61
N ARG A 111 -15.36 -3.29 -21.67
CA ARG A 111 -15.70 -4.69 -21.99
C ARG A 111 -17.11 -4.79 -22.59
N PRO A 112 -17.30 -5.36 -23.80
CA PRO A 112 -18.63 -5.68 -24.29
C PRO A 112 -19.27 -6.71 -23.35
N ALA A 113 -20.46 -6.42 -22.84
CA ALA A 113 -21.23 -7.36 -22.05
C ALA A 113 -21.65 -8.49 -22.99
N GLY A 114 -21.01 -9.65 -22.88
CA GLY A 114 -21.36 -10.83 -23.68
C GLY A 114 -20.21 -11.68 -24.23
N ALA A 115 -18.96 -11.54 -23.76
CA ALA A 115 -17.86 -12.40 -24.22
C ALA A 115 -17.70 -13.72 -23.45
N ASP A 116 -18.46 -13.92 -22.37
CA ASP A 116 -18.29 -15.07 -21.47
C ASP A 116 -19.59 -15.88 -21.47
N GLY A 117 -19.78 -16.71 -22.49
CA GLY A 117 -20.88 -17.68 -22.64
C GLY A 117 -20.38 -18.94 -23.33
#